data_AF-A0A3N8AH66-F1
#
_entry.id   AF-A0A3N8AH66-F1
#
_cell.length_a   1.000
_cell.length_b   1.000
_cell.length_c   1.000
_cell.angle_alpha   90.00
_cell.angle_beta   90.00
_cell.angle_gamma   90.00
#
_symmetry.space_group_name_H-M   'P 1'
#
loop_
_entity.id
_entity.type
_entity.pdbx_description
1 polymer ?
#
loop_
_entity_poly.entity_id
_entity_poly.type
_entity_poly.pdbx_seq_one_letter_code
_entity_poly.pdbx_strand_id
1 'polypeptide(L)'
;MLACLAFAAPGIARAADSAAVLPAYRAQTHLNGTLDSVGDDAMGPLLDAWLAAFEQRQPGIRRGPHWRHAGSATAFGALMFGDADIAPLAREPLPTELQPYAHQFAGDMMKSPLLVRVATRDGQAAYLAVNRRPGAPLPPRIKAFLMFALSSEGQAVVAARKDFAPLDASAAAQERAKLDGFLPPLDAALPDYRPVAGLHGAIDSIGSDGMKSLMDTWIDAFTHVQAGVRKGRRWEHLGTLNGFHALLAGDTEMAPMGRELWPDERAAYAQVRHRAAPLEIRVARGGFDTPQRTTAQAIFVHPDNPLAGITLAQLASILQRNPGITRWGQLGLTGEWADRPIAIYMPPHVAPNAMSMQAMVLHGGAWNAAVHEGSIDDTAHAIARDPGAIGFGGLEEGIPGLKTLAVARAAGEPYVALDARNAASGRYPLTRYMYIRLNQPLAPPVKAFLRYILSREGQEPVRYSAYFPLTAAEAREELAKLE
;
A
#
# COMPACT_ATOMS: atom_id res chain seq x y z
N MET A 1 -23.55 -3.56 55.08
CA MET A 1 -22.58 -4.67 55.28
C MET A 1 -22.88 -5.72 54.22
N LEU A 2 -22.15 -5.68 53.10
CA LEU A 2 -22.02 -6.66 52.00
C LEU A 2 -21.30 -5.87 50.87
N ALA A 3 -19.96 -5.84 50.84
CA ALA A 3 -19.09 -6.70 50.02
C ALA A 3 -19.25 -6.50 48.50
N CYS A 4 -18.64 -5.44 47.96
CA CYS A 4 -18.36 -5.28 46.53
C CYS A 4 -17.01 -5.94 46.19
N LEU A 5 -17.04 -7.01 45.40
CA LEU A 5 -15.88 -7.63 44.77
C LEU A 5 -15.46 -6.77 43.57
N ALA A 6 -14.38 -6.01 43.73
CA ALA A 6 -13.69 -5.37 42.61
C ALA A 6 -12.80 -6.41 41.91
N PHE A 7 -13.12 -6.76 40.67
CA PHE A 7 -12.18 -7.48 39.81
C PHE A 7 -11.06 -6.53 39.37
N ALA A 8 -9.90 -6.67 40.00
CA ALA A 8 -8.67 -6.05 39.56
C ALA A 8 -8.22 -6.71 38.26
N ALA A 9 -8.04 -5.93 37.20
CA ALA A 9 -7.31 -6.35 36.02
C ALA A 9 -5.86 -6.71 36.43
N PRO A 10 -5.24 -7.76 35.84
CA PRO A 10 -3.87 -8.11 36.18
C PRO A 10 -2.95 -6.96 35.75
N GLY A 11 -2.35 -6.32 36.74
CA GLY A 11 -1.29 -5.34 36.53
C GLY A 11 -0.17 -5.99 35.73
N ILE A 12 0.19 -5.34 34.62
CA ILE A 12 1.42 -5.65 33.90
C ILE A 12 2.55 -5.35 34.87
N ALA A 13 3.09 -6.39 35.48
CA ALA A 13 4.31 -6.30 36.26
C ALA A 13 5.39 -5.72 35.33
N ARG A 14 5.86 -4.53 35.66
CA ARG A 14 6.99 -3.87 35.02
C ARG A 14 8.22 -4.72 35.32
N ALA A 15 8.57 -5.62 34.41
CA ALA A 15 9.80 -6.39 34.50
C ALA A 15 10.98 -5.41 34.53
N ALA A 16 11.78 -5.55 35.59
CA ALA A 16 12.98 -4.76 35.81
C ALA A 16 13.97 -4.96 34.65
N ASP A 17 14.55 -3.82 34.27
CA ASP A 17 15.79 -3.57 33.56
C ASP A 17 16.78 -4.76 33.52
N SER A 18 16.59 -5.68 32.55
CA SER A 18 17.73 -6.39 31.99
C SER A 18 18.34 -5.42 30.98
N ALA A 19 19.60 -5.03 31.17
CA ALA A 19 20.34 -4.23 30.19
C ALA A 19 20.18 -4.90 28.81
N ALA A 20 19.29 -4.36 27.99
CA ALA A 20 18.99 -4.95 26.70
C ALA A 20 20.32 -4.95 25.93
N VAL A 21 20.71 -6.09 25.37
CA VAL A 21 21.91 -6.16 24.54
C VAL A 21 21.47 -5.79 23.12
N LEU A 22 22.23 -4.88 22.49
CA LEU A 22 22.01 -4.56 21.08
C LEU A 22 22.12 -5.83 20.23
N PRO A 23 21.10 -6.17 19.43
CA PRO A 23 21.15 -7.38 18.61
C PRO A 23 22.17 -7.24 17.48
N ALA A 24 22.86 -8.34 17.18
CA ALA A 24 23.76 -8.42 16.04
C ALA A 24 23.02 -8.31 14.71
N TYR A 25 23.69 -7.79 13.68
CA TYR A 25 23.11 -7.70 12.35
C TYR A 25 22.96 -9.09 11.71
N ARG A 26 21.76 -9.42 11.23
CA ARG A 26 21.51 -10.65 10.45
C ARG A 26 21.52 -10.33 8.96
N ALA A 27 22.50 -10.88 8.25
CA ALA A 27 22.57 -10.79 6.80
C ALA A 27 21.33 -11.42 6.14
N GLN A 28 20.89 -10.82 5.05
CA GLN A 28 19.73 -11.22 4.26
C GLN A 28 20.21 -11.86 2.96
N THR A 29 19.56 -12.94 2.55
CA THR A 29 19.84 -13.62 1.28
C THR A 29 19.36 -12.79 0.09
N HIS A 30 20.09 -12.81 -1.01
CA HIS A 30 19.72 -12.18 -2.30
C HIS A 30 19.54 -10.65 -2.28
N LEU A 31 20.15 -9.96 -1.32
CA LEU A 31 20.11 -8.50 -1.27
C LEU A 31 21.20 -7.90 -2.17
N ASN A 32 20.81 -7.38 -3.34
CA ASN A 32 21.74 -6.86 -4.36
C ASN A 32 21.39 -5.44 -4.83
N GLY A 33 22.40 -4.71 -5.30
CA GLY A 33 22.27 -3.42 -5.99
C GLY A 33 22.95 -2.28 -5.25
N THR A 34 22.50 -1.05 -5.48
CA THR A 34 23.14 0.14 -4.92
C THR A 34 22.31 0.81 -3.83
N LEU A 35 23.00 1.59 -2.99
CA LEU A 35 22.39 2.56 -2.08
C LEU A 35 22.90 3.95 -2.42
N ASP A 36 21.97 4.88 -2.60
CA ASP A 36 22.26 6.29 -2.80
C ASP A 36 22.04 7.09 -1.52
N SER A 37 22.95 8.01 -1.22
CA SER A 37 22.85 8.84 -0.02
C SER A 37 23.34 10.25 -0.28
N VAL A 38 22.47 11.23 -0.01
CA VAL A 38 22.77 12.65 -0.14
C VAL A 38 22.34 13.39 1.12
N GLY A 39 23.23 14.18 1.71
CA GLY A 39 22.88 15.00 2.86
C GLY A 39 24.05 15.65 3.58
N ASP A 40 23.95 15.67 4.91
CA ASP A 40 24.82 16.40 5.83
C ASP A 40 26.29 15.95 5.77
N ASP A 41 27.20 16.91 5.59
CA ASP A 41 28.65 16.70 5.52
C ASP A 41 29.22 16.20 6.85
N ALA A 42 28.66 16.63 7.98
CA ALA A 42 29.04 16.14 9.31
C ALA A 42 28.78 14.64 9.48
N MET A 43 27.85 14.07 8.70
CA MET A 43 27.51 12.65 8.72
C MET A 43 28.29 11.82 7.70
N GLY A 44 28.90 12.44 6.69
CA GLY A 44 29.55 11.75 5.56
C GLY A 44 30.56 10.69 5.99
N PRO A 45 31.55 11.00 6.84
CA PRO A 45 32.54 10.01 7.29
C PRO A 45 31.93 8.82 8.04
N LEU A 46 30.81 9.01 8.75
CA LEU A 46 30.09 7.94 9.43
C LEU A 46 29.34 7.06 8.42
N LEU A 47 28.70 7.66 7.41
CA LEU A 47 28.01 6.93 6.34
C LEU A 47 28.97 6.07 5.53
N ASP A 48 30.15 6.59 5.19
CA ASP A 48 31.20 5.82 4.51
C ASP A 48 31.66 4.61 5.32
N ALA A 49 31.82 4.81 6.63
CA ALA A 49 32.22 3.75 7.55
C ALA A 49 31.15 2.65 7.65
N TRP A 50 29.90 3.06 7.78
CA TRP A 50 28.78 2.12 7.80
C TRP A 50 28.65 1.38 6.49
N LEU A 51 28.76 2.04 5.34
CA LEU A 51 28.68 1.37 4.05
C LEU A 51 29.78 0.34 3.90
N ALA A 52 31.04 0.69 4.18
CA ALA A 52 32.15 -0.26 4.11
C ALA A 52 31.96 -1.48 5.02
N ALA A 53 31.49 -1.28 6.25
CA ALA A 53 31.21 -2.38 7.17
C ALA A 53 29.96 -3.19 6.77
N PHE A 54 28.96 -2.53 6.19
CA PHE A 54 27.74 -3.16 5.69
C PHE A 54 28.02 -4.04 4.47
N GLU A 55 28.85 -3.60 3.53
CA GLU A 55 29.26 -4.35 2.34
C GLU A 55 29.96 -5.67 2.72
N GLN A 56 30.69 -5.72 3.84
CA GLN A 56 31.28 -6.97 4.35
C GLN A 56 30.20 -7.98 4.80
N ARG A 57 29.07 -7.50 5.31
CA ARG A 57 27.94 -8.33 5.75
C ARG A 57 26.93 -8.59 4.64
N GLN A 58 26.91 -7.73 3.62
CA GLN A 58 26.02 -7.77 2.47
C GLN A 58 26.80 -7.55 1.17
N PRO A 59 27.56 -8.56 0.69
CA PRO A 59 28.44 -8.41 -0.46
C PRO A 59 27.73 -8.15 -1.79
N GLY A 60 26.41 -8.19 -1.86
CA GLY A 60 25.61 -7.81 -3.03
C GLY A 60 25.31 -6.31 -3.12
N ILE A 61 25.49 -5.56 -2.02
CA ILE A 61 25.24 -4.13 -1.96
C ILE A 61 26.50 -3.34 -2.34
N ARG A 62 26.32 -2.25 -3.08
CA ARG A 62 27.39 -1.32 -3.45
C ARG A 62 27.00 0.14 -3.20
N ARG A 63 28.01 1.00 -3.11
CA ARG A 63 27.81 2.46 -3.23
C ARG A 63 27.12 2.81 -4.56
N GLY A 64 26.05 3.60 -4.50
CA GLY A 64 25.37 4.12 -5.67
C GLY A 64 26.02 5.38 -6.27
N PRO A 65 25.57 5.81 -7.46
CA PRO A 65 26.13 6.97 -8.16
C PRO A 65 25.88 8.31 -7.44
N HIS A 66 24.87 8.39 -6.58
CA HIS A 66 24.51 9.59 -5.83
C HIS A 66 24.90 9.45 -4.35
N TRP A 67 26.20 9.30 -4.11
CA TRP A 67 26.77 9.25 -2.77
C TRP A 67 27.52 10.55 -2.46
N ARG A 68 26.82 11.55 -1.92
CA ARG A 68 27.32 12.93 -1.76
C ARG A 68 26.86 13.60 -0.47
N HIS A 69 27.78 13.83 0.45
CA HIS A 69 27.51 14.47 1.75
C HIS A 69 28.14 15.86 1.79
N ALA A 70 27.48 16.83 1.15
CA ALA A 70 28.00 18.19 1.00
C ALA A 70 27.34 19.21 1.94
N GLY A 71 26.24 18.84 2.61
CA GLY A 71 25.54 19.71 3.53
C GLY A 71 24.07 19.33 3.73
N SER A 72 23.52 19.67 4.89
CA SER A 72 22.16 19.24 5.27
C SER A 72 21.05 19.83 4.39
N ALA A 73 21.26 21.00 3.77
CA ALA A 73 20.24 21.70 2.98
C ALA A 73 19.75 20.93 1.74
N THR A 74 20.56 20.02 1.19
CA THR A 74 20.17 19.20 0.02
C THR A 74 19.56 17.86 0.39
N ALA A 75 19.61 17.47 1.67
CA ALA A 75 19.25 16.14 2.14
C ALA A 75 17.79 15.78 1.82
N PHE A 76 16.85 16.63 2.27
CA PHE A 76 15.42 16.40 2.02
C PHE A 76 15.03 16.60 0.56
N GLY A 77 15.67 17.53 -0.16
CA GLY A 77 15.45 17.71 -1.60
C GLY A 77 15.80 16.46 -2.40
N ALA A 78 17.00 15.91 -2.19
CA ALA A 78 17.46 14.69 -2.86
C ALA A 78 16.58 13.49 -2.51
N LEU A 79 16.23 13.32 -1.23
CA LEU A 79 15.30 12.27 -0.81
C LEU A 79 13.93 12.46 -1.48
N MET A 80 13.43 13.68 -1.51
CA MET A 80 12.11 14.03 -2.03
C MET A 80 12.00 13.79 -3.54
N PHE A 81 13.05 14.00 -4.32
CA PHE A 81 13.03 13.74 -5.77
C PHE A 81 13.55 12.34 -6.16
N GLY A 82 13.95 11.53 -5.18
CA GLY A 82 14.42 10.17 -5.42
C GLY A 82 15.87 10.09 -5.91
N ASP A 83 16.63 11.18 -5.79
CA ASP A 83 18.07 11.19 -6.05
C ASP A 83 18.87 10.51 -4.93
N ALA A 84 18.25 10.25 -3.77
CA ALA A 84 18.83 9.52 -2.66
C ALA A 84 17.83 8.54 -2.04
N ASP A 85 18.33 7.39 -1.60
CA ASP A 85 17.59 6.44 -0.76
C ASP A 85 17.59 6.88 0.71
N ILE A 86 18.71 7.46 1.16
CA ILE A 86 18.99 7.81 2.56
C ILE A 86 19.53 9.23 2.66
N ALA A 87 18.88 10.07 3.45
CA ALA A 87 19.29 11.43 3.73
C ALA A 87 19.78 11.57 5.19
N PRO A 88 21.10 11.60 5.44
CA PRO A 88 21.62 11.76 6.79
C PRO A 88 21.57 13.23 7.24
N LEU A 89 21.26 13.45 8.51
CA LEU A 89 21.24 14.76 9.17
C LEU A 89 21.89 14.66 10.55
N ALA A 90 22.78 15.59 10.90
CA ALA A 90 23.35 15.71 12.24
C ALA A 90 22.50 16.56 13.20
N ARG A 91 21.28 16.90 12.78
CA ARG A 91 20.33 17.76 13.50
C ARG A 91 18.90 17.32 13.24
N GLU A 92 17.96 17.88 14.00
CA GLU A 92 16.54 17.76 13.65
C GLU A 92 16.24 18.44 12.30
N PRO A 93 15.33 17.87 11.49
CA PRO A 93 14.82 18.52 10.30
C PRO A 93 14.09 19.83 10.62
N LEU A 94 14.26 20.83 9.78
CA LEU A 94 13.50 22.06 9.87
C LEU A 94 12.06 21.83 9.42
N PRO A 95 11.06 22.50 10.00
CA PRO A 95 9.68 22.40 9.54
C PRO A 95 9.51 22.69 8.04
N THR A 96 10.30 23.63 7.49
CA THR A 96 10.31 23.99 6.07
C THR A 96 10.88 22.89 5.16
N GLU A 97 11.73 22.00 5.68
CA GLU A 97 12.23 20.84 4.94
C GLU A 97 11.17 19.73 4.84
N LEU A 98 10.25 19.67 5.82
CA LEU A 98 9.18 18.67 5.90
C LEU A 98 7.88 19.16 5.22
N GLN A 99 7.62 20.46 5.23
CA GLN A 99 6.41 21.08 4.68
C GLN A 99 6.06 20.62 3.24
N PRO A 100 7.02 20.48 2.30
CA PRO A 100 6.72 20.01 0.95
C PRO A 100 6.03 18.63 0.91
N TYR A 101 6.33 17.74 1.86
CA TYR A 101 5.73 16.41 1.90
C TYR A 101 4.22 16.43 2.14
N ALA A 102 3.71 17.46 2.82
CA ALA A 102 2.29 17.62 3.11
C ALA A 102 1.48 18.21 1.95
N HIS A 103 2.14 18.87 0.98
CA HIS A 103 1.45 19.68 -0.03
C HIS A 103 1.79 19.31 -1.48
N GLN A 104 2.91 18.66 -1.75
CA GLN A 104 3.38 18.40 -3.11
C GLN A 104 3.12 16.98 -3.62
N PHE A 105 2.83 16.02 -2.73
CA PHE A 105 2.68 14.63 -3.12
C PHE A 105 1.24 14.15 -2.99
N ALA A 106 0.69 13.71 -4.12
CA ALA A 106 -0.59 13.01 -4.23
C ALA A 106 -0.39 11.67 -4.95
N GLY A 107 -1.39 10.79 -4.87
CA GLY A 107 -1.39 9.52 -5.61
C GLY A 107 -0.17 8.64 -5.32
N ASP A 108 0.55 8.19 -6.36
CA ASP A 108 1.69 7.27 -6.17
C ASP A 108 2.93 7.88 -5.53
N MET A 109 2.96 9.20 -5.44
CA MET A 109 4.10 9.92 -4.90
C MET A 109 3.97 10.23 -3.42
N MET A 110 2.81 9.96 -2.82
CA MET A 110 2.63 10.12 -1.37
C MET A 110 3.65 9.30 -0.60
N LYS A 111 4.43 10.03 0.17
CA LYS A 111 5.48 9.53 1.05
C LYS A 111 5.67 10.52 2.17
N SER A 112 6.16 10.02 3.29
CA SER A 112 6.59 10.86 4.40
C SER A 112 7.99 10.42 4.81
N PRO A 113 8.84 11.36 5.23
CA PRO A 113 10.15 11.01 5.72
C PRO A 113 10.02 10.29 7.05
N LEU A 114 10.52 9.06 7.10
CA LEU A 114 10.76 8.34 8.34
C LEU A 114 12.12 8.76 8.89
N LEU A 115 12.12 9.39 10.06
CA LEU A 115 13.33 9.76 10.77
C LEU A 115 13.75 8.63 11.71
N VAL A 116 14.94 8.09 11.46
CA VAL A 116 15.54 7.06 12.28
C VAL A 116 16.73 7.67 13.00
N ARG A 117 16.63 7.83 14.32
CA ARG A 117 17.77 8.28 15.12
C ARG A 117 18.80 7.16 15.12
N VAL A 118 20.07 7.50 14.86
CA VAL A 118 21.14 6.50 14.70
C VAL A 118 22.35 6.74 15.59
N ALA A 119 22.51 7.97 16.09
CA ALA A 119 23.56 8.38 16.99
C ALA A 119 23.18 9.69 17.69
N THR A 120 24.04 10.18 18.57
CA THR A 120 24.05 11.59 18.97
C THR A 120 25.37 12.24 18.59
N ARG A 121 25.32 13.51 18.18
CA ARG A 121 26.49 14.34 17.92
C ARG A 121 26.38 15.61 18.75
N ASP A 122 27.39 15.92 19.56
CA ASP A 122 27.42 17.14 20.40
C ASP A 122 26.14 17.33 21.26
N GLY A 123 25.58 16.23 21.77
CA GLY A 123 24.34 16.22 22.55
C GLY A 123 23.05 16.33 21.74
N GLN A 124 23.12 16.51 20.42
CA GLN A 124 21.97 16.52 19.51
C GLN A 124 21.77 15.15 18.83
N ALA A 125 20.54 14.85 18.44
CA ALA A 125 20.22 13.62 17.73
C ALA A 125 20.67 13.68 16.27
N ALA A 126 21.33 12.63 15.80
CA ALA A 126 21.66 12.42 14.40
C ALA A 126 20.71 11.38 13.78
N TYR A 127 20.23 11.67 12.57
CA TYR A 127 19.17 10.92 11.91
C TYR A 127 19.62 10.38 10.54
N LEU A 128 19.05 9.24 10.16
CA LEU A 128 18.91 8.83 8.77
C LEU A 128 17.43 9.01 8.40
N ALA A 129 17.15 9.92 7.47
CA ALA A 129 15.82 10.10 6.91
C ALA A 129 15.66 9.23 5.66
N VAL A 130 14.54 8.52 5.56
CA VAL A 130 14.19 7.70 4.38
C VAL A 130 12.73 7.92 4.00
N ASN A 131 12.40 7.79 2.72
CA ASN A 131 11.01 7.87 2.28
C ASN A 131 10.25 6.61 2.69
N ARG A 132 9.11 6.77 3.37
CA ARG A 132 8.16 5.71 3.62
C ARG A 132 6.82 6.08 3.01
N ARG A 133 6.26 5.18 2.21
CA ARG A 133 4.87 5.32 1.72
C ARG A 133 3.92 4.81 2.80
N PRO A 134 2.78 5.48 3.06
CA PRO A 134 1.73 4.94 3.91
C PRO A 134 1.34 3.52 3.48
N GLY A 135 1.11 2.63 4.44
CA GLY A 135 0.75 1.23 4.18
C GLY A 135 1.86 0.34 3.59
N ALA A 136 3.00 0.88 3.14
CA ALA A 136 4.09 0.09 2.56
C ALA A 136 5.22 -0.20 3.57
N PRO A 137 5.85 -1.39 3.50
CA PRO A 137 7.12 -1.63 4.17
C PRO A 137 8.25 -0.83 3.49
N LEU A 138 9.33 -0.58 4.21
CA LEU A 138 10.54 0.00 3.62
C LEU A 138 11.13 -0.94 2.57
N PRO A 139 11.73 -0.41 1.48
CA PRO A 139 12.47 -1.22 0.53
C PRO A 139 13.55 -2.07 1.21
N PRO A 140 13.79 -3.33 0.79
CA PRO A 140 14.66 -4.26 1.52
C PRO A 140 16.07 -3.73 1.76
N ARG A 141 16.67 -3.07 0.76
CA ARG A 141 18.03 -2.51 0.84
C ARG A 141 18.13 -1.43 1.91
N ILE A 142 17.17 -0.51 1.90
CA ILE A 142 17.08 0.60 2.85
C ILE A 142 16.85 0.05 4.26
N LYS A 143 15.86 -0.85 4.44
CA LYS A 143 15.60 -1.48 5.74
C LYS A 143 16.84 -2.22 6.25
N ALA A 144 17.53 -2.98 5.40
CA ALA A 144 18.71 -3.73 5.78
C ALA A 144 19.85 -2.82 6.25
N PHE A 145 20.10 -1.69 5.58
CA PHE A 145 21.11 -0.73 5.98
C PHE A 145 20.78 -0.06 7.32
N LEU A 146 19.53 0.38 7.52
CA LEU A 146 19.07 0.94 8.79
C LEU A 146 19.17 -0.08 9.94
N MET A 147 18.79 -1.32 9.69
CA MET A 147 18.91 -2.42 10.66
C MET A 147 20.38 -2.73 11.00
N PHE A 148 21.30 -2.53 10.06
CA PHE A 148 22.73 -2.61 10.31
C PHE A 148 23.21 -1.44 11.15
N ALA A 149 22.87 -0.19 10.81
CA ALA A 149 23.24 0.98 11.59
C ALA A 149 22.77 0.89 13.06
N LEU A 150 21.58 0.32 13.29
CA LEU A 150 20.99 0.08 14.62
C LEU A 150 21.38 -1.28 15.26
N SER A 151 22.34 -2.01 14.70
CA SER A 151 22.86 -3.26 15.28
C SER A 151 24.03 -3.00 16.21
N SER A 152 24.46 -4.01 16.98
CA SER A 152 25.69 -3.93 17.77
C SER A 152 26.91 -3.54 16.92
N GLU A 153 27.02 -4.07 15.70
CA GLU A 153 28.13 -3.77 14.79
C GLU A 153 28.05 -2.34 14.24
N GLY A 154 26.85 -1.89 13.85
CA GLY A 154 26.64 -0.52 13.40
C GLY A 154 26.92 0.50 14.50
N GLN A 155 26.48 0.23 15.73
CA GLN A 155 26.74 1.10 16.87
C GLN A 155 28.21 1.06 17.32
N ALA A 156 28.93 -0.05 17.10
CA ALA A 156 30.39 -0.09 17.27
C ALA A 156 31.11 0.83 16.27
N VAL A 157 30.61 0.95 15.03
CA VAL A 157 31.12 1.93 14.07
C VAL A 157 30.92 3.36 14.56
N VAL A 158 29.77 3.65 15.20
CA VAL A 158 29.52 4.97 15.83
C VAL A 158 30.51 5.23 16.96
N ALA A 159 30.67 4.27 17.88
CA ALA A 159 31.56 4.38 19.04
C ALA A 159 33.04 4.60 18.67
N ALA A 160 33.46 4.19 17.46
CA ALA A 160 34.80 4.43 16.94
C ALA A 160 35.02 5.87 16.42
N ARG A 161 33.99 6.73 16.40
CA ARG A 161 34.06 8.12 15.93
C ARG A 161 34.02 9.07 17.13
N LYS A 162 34.93 10.03 17.17
CA LYS A 162 35.06 10.98 18.30
C LYS A 162 33.85 11.89 18.47
N ASP A 163 33.23 12.28 17.36
CA ASP A 163 32.16 13.27 17.36
C ASP A 163 30.78 12.66 17.60
N PHE A 164 30.68 11.34 17.66
CA PHE A 164 29.40 10.65 17.79
C PHE A 164 29.37 9.74 19.02
N ALA A 165 28.23 9.70 19.69
CA ALA A 165 27.95 8.71 20.72
C ALA A 165 26.92 7.69 20.20
N PRO A 166 27.14 6.39 20.46
CA PRO A 166 26.19 5.35 20.10
C PRO A 166 24.91 5.47 20.92
N LEU A 167 23.82 4.95 20.36
CA LEU A 167 22.57 4.75 21.08
C LEU A 167 22.72 3.61 22.09
N ASP A 168 22.07 3.75 23.24
CA ASP A 168 21.83 2.61 24.10
C ASP A 168 20.86 1.61 23.44
N ALA A 169 20.75 0.42 24.03
CA ALA A 169 19.94 -0.64 23.46
C ALA A 169 18.44 -0.37 23.49
N SER A 170 17.94 0.38 24.47
CA SER A 170 16.54 0.75 24.55
C SER A 170 16.19 1.73 23.41
N ALA A 171 17.00 2.76 23.23
CA ALA A 171 16.86 3.73 22.14
C ALA A 171 16.95 3.04 20.77
N ALA A 172 17.97 2.20 20.56
CA ALA A 172 18.09 1.46 19.29
C ALA A 172 16.90 0.51 19.05
N ALA A 173 16.38 -0.15 20.10
CA ALA A 173 15.20 -1.02 19.96
C ALA A 173 13.95 -0.21 19.57
N GLN A 174 13.75 0.97 20.14
CA GLN A 174 12.66 1.88 19.77
C GLN A 174 12.79 2.32 18.30
N GLU A 175 13.99 2.68 17.86
CA GLU A 175 14.24 3.08 16.47
C GLU A 175 14.07 1.91 15.48
N ARG A 176 14.46 0.69 15.87
CA ARG A 176 14.23 -0.52 15.06
C ARG A 176 12.76 -0.83 14.89
N ALA A 177 11.94 -0.64 15.92
CA ALA A 177 10.50 -0.86 15.85
C ALA A 177 9.84 0.06 14.81
N LYS A 178 10.37 1.27 14.56
CA LYS A 178 9.89 2.16 13.49
C LYS A 178 10.08 1.57 12.08
N LEU A 179 11.04 0.67 11.90
CA LEU A 179 11.35 0.02 10.61
C LEU A 179 10.41 -1.14 10.29
N ASP A 180 9.57 -1.53 11.25
CA ASP A 180 8.60 -2.59 11.04
C ASP A 180 7.40 -2.10 10.25
N GLY A 181 6.92 -3.01 9.41
CA GLY A 181 5.85 -2.78 8.46
C GLY A 181 5.36 -4.13 7.99
N PHE A 182 4.07 -4.21 7.72
CA PHE A 182 3.50 -5.42 7.16
C PHE A 182 4.07 -5.64 5.76
N LEU A 183 4.83 -6.72 5.60
CA LEU A 183 5.30 -7.18 4.30
C LEU A 183 4.35 -8.30 3.84
N PRO A 184 3.51 -8.06 2.82
CA PRO A 184 2.60 -9.09 2.33
C PRO A 184 3.40 -10.33 1.86
N PRO A 185 2.93 -11.56 2.11
CA PRO A 185 3.60 -12.74 1.61
C PRO A 185 3.53 -12.81 0.09
N LEU A 186 4.58 -13.32 -0.54
CA LEU A 186 4.55 -13.71 -1.94
C LEU A 186 4.17 -15.19 -2.03
N ASP A 187 3.20 -15.52 -2.88
CA ASP A 187 2.78 -16.91 -3.05
C ASP A 187 3.91 -17.75 -3.69
N ALA A 188 4.29 -18.84 -3.02
CA ALA A 188 5.35 -19.73 -3.46
C ALA A 188 4.94 -20.57 -4.68
N ALA A 189 3.67 -20.59 -5.08
CA ALA A 189 3.19 -21.27 -6.27
C ALA A 189 3.09 -20.36 -7.52
N LEU A 190 3.48 -19.08 -7.42
CA LEU A 190 3.52 -18.19 -8.58
C LEU A 190 4.49 -18.73 -9.65
N PRO A 191 4.12 -18.67 -10.94
CA PRO A 191 4.98 -19.14 -12.01
C PRO A 191 6.15 -18.18 -12.21
N ASP A 192 7.35 -18.72 -12.44
CA ASP A 192 8.50 -17.91 -12.82
C ASP A 192 8.38 -17.44 -14.27
N TYR A 193 8.89 -16.25 -14.57
CA TYR A 193 8.89 -15.72 -15.92
C TYR A 193 9.83 -16.51 -16.84
N ARG A 194 9.37 -16.80 -18.06
CA ARG A 194 10.20 -17.42 -19.11
C ARG A 194 10.45 -16.43 -20.25
N PRO A 195 11.72 -16.01 -20.48
CA PRO A 195 12.07 -15.18 -21.61
C PRO A 195 11.66 -15.81 -22.94
N VAL A 196 11.26 -14.96 -23.88
CA VAL A 196 10.79 -15.31 -25.22
C VAL A 196 11.90 -14.98 -26.20
N ALA A 197 12.43 -16.00 -26.88
CA ALA A 197 13.52 -15.84 -27.83
C ALA A 197 13.15 -14.89 -28.98
N GLY A 198 14.07 -13.99 -29.34
CA GLY A 198 13.91 -13.06 -30.46
C GLY A 198 12.88 -11.94 -30.24
N LEU A 199 12.33 -11.81 -29.03
CA LEU A 199 11.36 -10.76 -28.72
C LEU A 199 12.01 -9.39 -28.81
N HIS A 200 11.45 -8.51 -29.63
CA HIS A 200 11.92 -7.14 -29.81
C HIS A 200 10.75 -6.17 -29.95
N GLY A 201 11.01 -4.90 -29.64
CA GLY A 201 10.03 -3.83 -29.85
C GLY A 201 10.00 -2.82 -28.71
N ALA A 202 9.06 -1.89 -28.81
CA ALA A 202 8.82 -0.88 -27.79
C ALA A 202 7.49 -1.16 -27.10
N ILE A 203 7.39 -0.86 -25.80
CA ILE A 203 6.14 -0.90 -25.06
C ILE A 203 5.78 0.50 -24.63
N ASP A 204 4.68 1.01 -25.16
CA ASP A 204 4.06 2.26 -24.73
C ASP A 204 3.02 1.98 -23.63
N SER A 205 2.87 2.92 -22.71
CA SER A 205 1.88 2.84 -21.63
C SER A 205 1.45 4.23 -21.20
N ILE A 206 0.13 4.49 -21.21
CA ILE A 206 -0.44 5.73 -20.69
C ILE A 206 -1.50 5.40 -19.64
N GLY A 207 -1.41 5.94 -18.41
CA GLY A 207 -2.42 5.59 -17.39
C GLY A 207 -2.27 6.22 -16.01
N SER A 208 -2.63 5.46 -14.99
CA SER A 208 -2.77 5.92 -13.61
C SER A 208 -1.44 6.34 -12.99
N ASP A 209 -1.42 7.58 -12.49
CA ASP A 209 -0.41 8.11 -11.58
C ASP A 209 -0.19 7.18 -10.37
N GLY A 210 -1.27 6.66 -9.78
CA GLY A 210 -1.28 5.62 -8.73
C GLY A 210 -0.48 4.35 -9.03
N MET A 211 -0.11 4.09 -10.29
CA MET A 211 0.65 2.89 -10.69
C MET A 211 2.02 3.25 -11.29
N LYS A 212 2.37 4.53 -11.41
CA LYS A 212 3.54 4.99 -12.16
C LYS A 212 4.84 4.30 -11.71
N SER A 213 5.18 4.35 -10.43
CA SER A 213 6.45 3.80 -9.93
C SER A 213 6.52 2.29 -10.11
N LEU A 214 5.39 1.61 -9.95
CA LEU A 214 5.30 0.16 -10.12
C LEU A 214 5.46 -0.22 -11.60
N MET A 215 4.85 0.53 -12.51
CA MET A 215 5.03 0.35 -13.95
C MET A 215 6.47 0.61 -14.37
N ASP A 216 7.11 1.67 -13.88
CA ASP A 216 8.53 1.97 -14.12
C ASP A 216 9.41 0.81 -13.62
N THR A 217 9.16 0.33 -12.40
CA THR A 217 9.89 -0.82 -11.82
C THR A 217 9.75 -2.07 -12.69
N TRP A 218 8.53 -2.37 -13.15
CA TRP A 218 8.28 -3.52 -14.01
C TRP A 218 8.98 -3.42 -15.36
N ILE A 219 8.88 -2.29 -16.06
CA ILE A 219 9.49 -2.17 -17.40
C ILE A 219 11.01 -2.20 -17.32
N ASP A 220 11.61 -1.57 -16.31
CA ASP A 220 13.05 -1.58 -16.12
C ASP A 220 13.54 -3.02 -15.88
N ALA A 221 12.92 -3.75 -14.95
CA ALA A 221 13.28 -5.14 -14.69
C ALA A 221 12.99 -6.08 -15.88
N PHE A 222 11.88 -5.87 -16.59
CA PHE A 222 11.52 -6.65 -17.76
C PHE A 222 12.54 -6.51 -18.90
N THR A 223 12.96 -5.28 -19.20
CA THR A 223 13.94 -5.01 -20.26
C THR A 223 15.32 -5.58 -19.97
N HIS A 224 15.66 -5.81 -18.69
CA HIS A 224 16.88 -6.54 -18.34
C HIS A 224 16.81 -8.03 -18.70
N VAL A 225 15.65 -8.67 -18.51
CA VAL A 225 15.45 -10.10 -18.85
C VAL A 225 15.07 -10.32 -20.32
N GLN A 226 14.62 -9.28 -21.01
CA GLN A 226 14.19 -9.26 -22.41
C GLN A 226 14.88 -8.13 -23.17
N ALA A 227 16.20 -8.25 -23.37
CA ALA A 227 17.06 -7.17 -23.89
C ALA A 227 16.67 -6.60 -25.27
N GLY A 228 15.90 -7.33 -26.08
CA GLY A 228 15.38 -6.83 -27.36
C GLY A 228 14.18 -5.88 -27.22
N VAL A 229 13.54 -5.85 -26.04
CA VAL A 229 12.43 -4.95 -25.73
C VAL A 229 12.95 -3.70 -25.04
N ARG A 230 12.34 -2.56 -25.32
CA ARG A 230 12.65 -1.28 -24.69
C ARG A 230 11.39 -0.55 -24.21
N LYS A 231 11.58 0.35 -23.26
CA LYS A 231 10.59 1.35 -22.88
C LYS A 231 10.23 2.22 -24.10
N GLY A 232 8.93 2.41 -24.31
CA GLY A 232 8.39 3.18 -25.42
C GLY A 232 8.53 4.70 -25.22
N ARG A 233 8.20 5.45 -26.27
CA ARG A 233 8.24 6.93 -26.23
C ARG A 233 7.01 7.52 -25.56
N ARG A 234 5.89 6.79 -25.58
CA ARG A 234 4.62 7.16 -24.96
C ARG A 234 4.52 6.41 -23.64
N TRP A 235 5.28 6.87 -22.65
CA TRP A 235 5.30 6.30 -21.31
C TRP A 235 4.95 7.38 -20.29
N GLU A 236 3.67 7.48 -19.94
CA GLU A 236 3.12 8.62 -19.20
C GLU A 236 1.98 8.20 -18.27
N HIS A 237 2.14 8.43 -16.97
CA HIS A 237 1.17 7.98 -15.96
C HIS A 237 0.66 9.17 -15.15
N LEU A 238 -0.28 9.93 -15.72
CA LEU A 238 -0.85 11.15 -15.10
C LEU A 238 -2.25 10.95 -14.50
N GLY A 239 -2.89 9.80 -14.71
CA GLY A 239 -4.22 9.54 -14.16
C GLY A 239 -5.00 8.47 -14.92
N THR A 240 -5.95 7.84 -14.22
CA THR A 240 -6.76 6.74 -14.79
C THR A 240 -7.57 7.19 -16.01
N LEU A 241 -8.21 8.37 -15.94
CA LEU A 241 -9.02 8.89 -17.05
C LEU A 241 -8.18 9.24 -18.28
N ASN A 242 -6.96 9.74 -18.08
CA ASN A 242 -6.00 9.98 -19.16
C ASN A 242 -5.66 8.66 -19.89
N GLY A 243 -5.39 7.59 -19.15
CA GLY A 243 -5.17 6.27 -19.73
C GLY A 243 -6.39 5.73 -20.48
N PHE A 244 -7.59 5.94 -19.94
CA PHE A 244 -8.82 5.51 -20.62
C PHE A 244 -9.03 6.25 -21.94
N HIS A 245 -8.86 7.57 -21.98
CA HIS A 245 -8.95 8.34 -23.22
C HIS A 245 -7.85 7.97 -24.23
N ALA A 246 -6.62 7.72 -23.76
CA ALA A 246 -5.53 7.26 -24.62
C ALA A 246 -5.82 5.87 -25.22
N LEU A 247 -6.38 4.93 -24.45
CA LEU A 247 -6.88 3.67 -24.99
C LEU A 247 -7.98 3.90 -26.01
N LEU A 248 -8.95 4.78 -25.72
CA LEU A 248 -10.07 5.05 -26.61
C LEU A 248 -9.58 5.58 -27.97
N ALA A 249 -8.68 6.56 -27.95
CA ALA A 249 -8.06 7.16 -29.12
C ALA A 249 -7.11 6.21 -29.88
N GLY A 250 -6.59 5.17 -29.22
CA GLY A 250 -5.56 4.29 -29.80
C GLY A 250 -4.14 4.83 -29.66
N ASP A 251 -3.94 5.88 -28.86
CA ASP A 251 -2.62 6.46 -28.54
C ASP A 251 -1.74 5.51 -27.72
N THR A 252 -2.36 4.55 -27.04
CA THR A 252 -1.66 3.46 -26.34
C THR A 252 -2.43 2.15 -26.49
N GLU A 253 -1.70 1.04 -26.44
CA GLU A 253 -2.28 -0.31 -26.41
C GLU A 253 -2.58 -0.78 -24.99
N MET A 254 -1.97 -0.14 -23.97
CA MET A 254 -1.95 -0.61 -22.58
C MET A 254 -2.07 0.56 -21.60
N ALA A 255 -3.16 0.59 -20.82
CA ALA A 255 -3.36 1.58 -19.76
C ALA A 255 -3.51 0.94 -18.38
N PRO A 256 -2.58 1.18 -17.44
CA PRO A 256 -2.78 0.87 -16.04
C PRO A 256 -3.85 1.78 -15.44
N MET A 257 -4.77 1.21 -14.66
CA MET A 257 -5.91 1.90 -14.08
C MET A 257 -6.13 1.47 -12.62
N GLY A 258 -6.23 2.46 -11.74
CA GLY A 258 -6.41 2.23 -10.29
C GLY A 258 -7.83 1.95 -9.85
N ARG A 259 -8.78 1.77 -10.77
CA ARG A 259 -10.17 1.52 -10.42
C ARG A 259 -10.88 0.73 -11.50
N GLU A 260 -12.06 0.27 -11.14
CA GLU A 260 -13.04 -0.36 -12.00
C GLU A 260 -13.39 0.56 -13.19
N LEU A 261 -13.73 -0.06 -14.33
CA LEU A 261 -14.20 0.64 -15.53
C LEU A 261 -15.64 1.09 -15.28
N TRP A 262 -15.88 2.39 -15.27
CA TRP A 262 -17.21 2.92 -15.00
C TRP A 262 -18.19 2.56 -16.14
N PRO A 263 -19.50 2.48 -15.87
CA PRO A 263 -20.50 2.16 -16.89
C PRO A 263 -20.43 3.09 -18.12
N ASP A 264 -20.27 4.40 -17.91
CA ASP A 264 -20.18 5.38 -19.01
C ASP A 264 -18.89 5.21 -19.81
N GLU A 265 -17.77 4.89 -19.16
CA GLU A 265 -16.51 4.57 -19.83
C GLU A 265 -16.65 3.29 -20.68
N ARG A 266 -17.32 2.27 -20.15
CA ARG A 266 -17.62 1.04 -20.89
C ARG A 266 -18.51 1.33 -22.12
N ALA A 267 -19.54 2.14 -21.96
CA ALA A 267 -20.43 2.54 -23.05
C ALA A 267 -19.67 3.34 -24.13
N ALA A 268 -18.86 4.31 -23.74
CA ALA A 268 -18.03 5.09 -24.64
C ALA A 268 -17.03 4.19 -25.39
N TYR A 269 -16.38 3.26 -24.70
CA TYR A 269 -15.49 2.28 -25.34
C TYR A 269 -16.22 1.42 -26.35
N ALA A 270 -17.41 0.91 -26.00
CA ALA A 270 -18.22 0.11 -26.91
C ALA A 270 -18.65 0.87 -28.16
N GLN A 271 -19.01 2.14 -28.02
CA GLN A 271 -19.40 3.00 -29.12
C GLN A 271 -18.24 3.29 -30.08
N VAL A 272 -17.05 3.61 -29.56
CA VAL A 272 -15.90 4.03 -30.37
C VAL A 272 -15.09 2.86 -30.91
N ARG A 273 -14.94 1.79 -30.12
CA ARG A 273 -14.07 0.64 -30.46
C ARG A 273 -14.85 -0.56 -31.01
N HIS A 274 -16.18 -0.48 -31.04
CA HIS A 274 -17.08 -1.53 -31.49
C HIS A 274 -16.82 -2.88 -30.78
N ARG A 275 -16.47 -2.81 -29.48
CA ARG A 275 -16.21 -3.95 -28.59
C ARG A 275 -16.79 -3.66 -27.23
N ALA A 276 -17.45 -4.63 -26.60
CA ALA A 276 -18.16 -4.41 -25.34
C ALA A 276 -17.29 -3.81 -24.20
N ALA A 277 -15.99 -4.13 -24.16
CA ALA A 277 -15.03 -3.60 -23.21
C ALA A 277 -13.58 -3.84 -23.70
N PRO A 278 -12.58 -3.09 -23.19
CA PRO A 278 -11.18 -3.47 -23.36
C PRO A 278 -10.89 -4.80 -22.66
N LEU A 279 -9.81 -5.48 -23.08
CA LEU A 279 -9.28 -6.61 -22.30
C LEU A 279 -8.81 -6.08 -20.95
N GLU A 280 -9.17 -6.75 -19.86
CA GLU A 280 -8.81 -6.33 -18.50
C GLU A 280 -8.03 -7.44 -17.79
N ILE A 281 -6.84 -7.06 -17.31
CA ILE A 281 -5.94 -7.90 -16.53
C ILE A 281 -5.82 -7.32 -15.12
N ARG A 282 -6.17 -8.09 -14.10
CA ARG A 282 -5.84 -7.75 -12.71
C ARG A 282 -4.34 -7.96 -12.53
N VAL A 283 -3.63 -7.00 -11.93
CA VAL A 283 -2.16 -7.08 -11.78
C VAL A 283 -1.68 -6.99 -10.34
N ALA A 284 -2.53 -6.47 -9.45
CA ALA A 284 -2.32 -6.43 -8.01
C ALA A 284 -3.69 -6.33 -7.32
N ARG A 285 -3.75 -6.72 -6.04
CA ARG A 285 -4.84 -6.36 -5.14
C ARG A 285 -4.59 -4.96 -4.60
N GLY A 286 -5.67 -4.24 -4.29
CA GLY A 286 -5.64 -2.93 -3.68
C GLY A 286 -4.91 -2.95 -2.33
N GLY A 287 -4.56 -1.76 -1.84
CA GLY A 287 -3.95 -1.57 -0.54
C GLY A 287 -4.91 -1.79 0.62
N PHE A 288 -4.41 -1.51 1.82
CA PHE A 288 -5.14 -1.53 3.07
C PHE A 288 -4.73 -0.32 3.89
N ASP A 289 -5.71 0.47 4.34
CA ASP A 289 -5.48 1.63 5.20
C ASP A 289 -4.41 2.58 4.61
N THR A 290 -4.54 2.82 3.31
CA THR A 290 -3.60 3.63 2.54
C THR A 290 -4.36 4.77 1.88
N PRO A 291 -4.29 5.99 2.43
CA PRO A 291 -4.93 7.17 1.84
C PRO A 291 -4.65 7.31 0.35
N GLN A 292 -5.64 7.84 -0.39
CA GLN A 292 -5.60 8.10 -1.84
C GLN A 292 -5.18 6.90 -2.71
N ARG A 293 -5.33 5.67 -2.21
CA ARG A 293 -5.14 4.45 -2.99
C ARG A 293 -6.45 3.69 -3.12
N THR A 294 -6.41 2.73 -4.02
CA THR A 294 -7.45 1.72 -4.16
C THR A 294 -7.36 0.77 -2.98
N THR A 295 -8.22 0.93 -1.98
CA THR A 295 -8.21 0.15 -0.74
C THR A 295 -9.35 -0.85 -0.68
N ALA A 296 -9.16 -1.94 0.06
CA ALA A 296 -10.26 -2.83 0.44
C ALA A 296 -11.30 -2.05 1.27
N GLN A 297 -12.59 -2.29 1.02
CA GLN A 297 -13.65 -1.49 1.64
C GLN A 297 -14.12 -2.06 2.99
N ALA A 298 -14.11 -1.22 4.01
CA ALA A 298 -14.68 -1.48 5.33
C ALA A 298 -16.20 -1.30 5.32
N ILE A 299 -16.89 -2.07 6.16
CA ILE A 299 -18.28 -1.82 6.52
C ILE A 299 -18.28 -1.28 7.95
N PHE A 300 -18.69 -0.03 8.10
CA PHE A 300 -18.70 0.68 9.37
C PHE A 300 -20.08 0.64 10.01
N VAL A 301 -20.09 0.44 11.32
CA VAL A 301 -21.26 0.59 12.19
C VAL A 301 -20.85 1.35 13.45
N HIS A 302 -21.84 1.85 14.19
CA HIS A 302 -21.61 2.42 15.50
C HIS A 302 -20.95 1.40 16.45
N PRO A 303 -20.03 1.81 17.35
CA PRO A 303 -19.37 0.90 18.30
C PRO A 303 -20.31 0.04 19.15
N ASP A 304 -21.45 0.61 19.57
CA ASP A 304 -22.48 -0.12 20.35
C ASP A 304 -23.31 -1.13 19.53
N ASN A 305 -23.17 -1.15 18.20
CA ASN A 305 -23.90 -2.11 17.37
C ASN A 305 -23.38 -3.54 17.64
N PRO A 306 -24.22 -4.48 18.09
CA PRO A 306 -23.76 -5.80 18.52
C PRO A 306 -23.40 -6.73 17.34
N LEU A 307 -23.76 -6.40 16.11
CA LEU A 307 -23.46 -7.25 14.95
C LEU A 307 -21.95 -7.39 14.76
N ALA A 308 -21.46 -8.62 14.59
CA ALA A 308 -20.03 -8.89 14.40
C ALA A 308 -19.63 -9.08 12.93
N GLY A 309 -20.57 -9.50 12.09
CA GLY A 309 -20.31 -9.72 10.67
C GLY A 309 -21.56 -9.71 9.81
N ILE A 310 -21.35 -9.56 8.50
CA ILE A 310 -22.39 -9.47 7.48
C ILE A 310 -21.98 -10.23 6.21
N THR A 311 -22.93 -10.89 5.54
CA THR A 311 -22.65 -11.51 4.23
C THR A 311 -22.82 -10.49 3.11
N LEU A 312 -22.17 -10.70 1.96
CA LEU A 312 -22.37 -9.84 0.78
C LEU A 312 -23.85 -9.76 0.37
N ALA A 313 -24.59 -10.87 0.45
CA ALA A 313 -26.01 -10.91 0.13
C ALA A 313 -26.86 -10.08 1.12
N GLN A 314 -26.56 -10.14 2.41
CA GLN A 314 -27.24 -9.30 3.41
C GLN A 314 -26.93 -7.82 3.18
N LEU A 315 -25.66 -7.48 2.91
CA LEU A 315 -25.26 -6.12 2.60
C LEU A 315 -25.98 -5.59 1.35
N ALA A 316 -26.03 -6.37 0.27
CA ALA A 316 -26.78 -6.03 -0.94
C ALA A 316 -28.28 -5.81 -0.63
N SER A 317 -28.87 -6.68 0.19
CA SER A 317 -30.27 -6.58 0.60
C SER A 317 -30.59 -5.34 1.45
N ILE A 318 -29.60 -4.68 2.04
CA ILE A 318 -29.74 -3.38 2.73
C ILE A 318 -29.61 -2.23 1.72
N LEU A 319 -28.60 -2.31 0.85
CA LEU A 319 -28.15 -1.19 0.01
C LEU A 319 -28.91 -1.05 -1.31
N GLN A 320 -29.59 -2.08 -1.80
CA GLN A 320 -30.30 -2.06 -3.08
C GLN A 320 -31.63 -1.28 -3.04
N ARG A 321 -32.09 -0.80 -4.20
CA ARG A 321 -33.34 -0.05 -4.39
C ARG A 321 -34.57 -0.64 -3.70
N ASN A 322 -34.71 -1.96 -3.73
CA ASN A 322 -35.80 -2.70 -3.08
C ASN A 322 -35.21 -3.52 -1.91
N PRO A 323 -35.01 -2.91 -0.73
CA PRO A 323 -34.31 -3.58 0.36
C PRO A 323 -35.17 -4.70 0.96
N GLY A 324 -34.59 -5.89 1.12
CA GLY A 324 -35.18 -6.99 1.89
C GLY A 324 -34.89 -6.88 3.40
N ILE A 325 -33.89 -6.08 3.77
CA ILE A 325 -33.45 -5.87 5.15
C ILE A 325 -33.48 -4.37 5.44
N THR A 326 -34.34 -3.97 6.38
CA THR A 326 -34.56 -2.58 6.79
C THR A 326 -34.44 -2.39 8.31
N ARG A 327 -34.40 -3.49 9.08
CA ARG A 327 -34.22 -3.49 10.54
C ARG A 327 -33.14 -4.46 10.98
N TRP A 328 -32.45 -4.11 12.06
CA TRP A 328 -31.36 -4.90 12.63
C TRP A 328 -31.79 -6.30 13.12
N GLY A 329 -33.05 -6.46 13.56
CA GLY A 329 -33.58 -7.77 13.95
C GLY A 329 -33.61 -8.80 12.83
N GLN A 330 -33.69 -8.37 11.57
CA GLN A 330 -33.62 -9.27 10.42
C GLN A 330 -32.22 -9.87 10.21
N LEU A 331 -31.20 -9.32 10.87
CA LEU A 331 -29.83 -9.85 10.94
C LEU A 331 -29.60 -10.68 12.22
N GLY A 332 -30.66 -10.98 12.98
CA GLY A 332 -30.59 -11.80 14.19
C GLY A 332 -30.31 -11.02 15.48
N LEU A 333 -30.31 -9.68 15.44
CA LEU A 333 -30.20 -8.87 16.66
C LEU A 333 -31.52 -8.89 17.46
N THR A 334 -31.42 -8.85 18.79
CA THR A 334 -32.57 -9.01 19.69
C THR A 334 -32.75 -7.81 20.63
N GLY A 335 -33.81 -7.81 21.44
CA GLY A 335 -34.09 -6.74 22.40
C GLY A 335 -34.40 -5.42 21.69
N GLU A 336 -33.81 -4.31 22.17
CA GLU A 336 -33.99 -2.98 21.55
C GLU A 336 -33.54 -2.91 20.09
N TRP A 337 -32.69 -3.85 19.64
CA TRP A 337 -32.23 -3.92 18.25
C TRP A 337 -33.19 -4.66 17.31
N ALA A 338 -34.16 -5.42 17.84
CA ALA A 338 -35.06 -6.22 17.01
C ALA A 338 -35.87 -5.34 16.04
N ASP A 339 -36.39 -4.23 16.54
CA ASP A 339 -37.20 -3.27 15.78
C ASP A 339 -36.42 -2.01 15.37
N ARG A 340 -35.13 -1.92 15.69
CA ARG A 340 -34.31 -0.75 15.33
C ARG A 340 -34.14 -0.67 13.80
N PRO A 341 -34.50 0.46 13.17
CA PRO A 341 -34.28 0.66 11.73
C PRO A 341 -32.78 0.77 11.42
N ILE A 342 -32.43 0.42 10.19
CA ILE A 342 -31.08 0.61 9.64
C ILE A 342 -31.05 1.98 8.95
N ALA A 343 -30.23 2.90 9.46
CA ALA A 343 -29.92 4.15 8.79
C ALA A 343 -28.68 3.97 7.92
N ILE A 344 -28.77 4.33 6.63
CA ILE A 344 -27.67 4.10 5.68
C ILE A 344 -26.98 5.43 5.40
N TYR A 345 -25.71 5.53 5.74
CA TYR A 345 -24.87 6.70 5.45
C TYR A 345 -23.77 6.30 4.46
N MET A 346 -23.58 7.10 3.42
CA MET A 346 -22.55 6.85 2.42
C MET A 346 -21.96 8.15 1.86
N PRO A 347 -20.72 8.13 1.33
CA PRO A 347 -20.23 9.22 0.50
C PRO A 347 -21.13 9.41 -0.74
N PRO A 348 -20.99 10.51 -1.49
CA PRO A 348 -21.83 10.75 -2.66
C PRO A 348 -21.76 9.56 -3.62
N HIS A 349 -22.86 9.17 -4.26
CA HIS A 349 -22.89 7.95 -5.08
C HIS A 349 -21.90 7.97 -6.26
N VAL A 350 -21.49 9.15 -6.70
CA VAL A 350 -20.45 9.38 -7.73
C VAL A 350 -19.02 9.32 -7.17
N ALA A 351 -18.84 9.11 -5.87
CA ALA A 351 -17.53 8.94 -5.27
C ALA A 351 -16.95 7.55 -5.61
N PRO A 352 -15.61 7.42 -5.70
CA PRO A 352 -14.97 6.16 -6.12
C PRO A 352 -15.37 4.92 -5.29
N ASN A 353 -15.47 5.06 -3.96
CA ASN A 353 -15.83 3.93 -3.09
C ASN A 353 -17.31 3.55 -3.22
N ALA A 354 -18.21 4.53 -3.38
CA ALA A 354 -19.62 4.27 -3.69
C ALA A 354 -19.77 3.53 -5.02
N MET A 355 -19.18 4.04 -6.11
CA MET A 355 -19.24 3.36 -7.42
C MET A 355 -18.65 1.95 -7.36
N SER A 356 -17.55 1.74 -6.63
CA SER A 356 -16.96 0.42 -6.44
C SER A 356 -17.87 -0.50 -5.63
N MET A 357 -18.48 -0.02 -4.54
CA MET A 357 -19.45 -0.79 -3.75
C MET A 357 -20.68 -1.17 -4.58
N GLN A 358 -21.18 -0.26 -5.42
CA GLN A 358 -22.27 -0.54 -6.36
C GLN A 358 -21.88 -1.63 -7.37
N ALA A 359 -20.66 -1.59 -7.90
CA ALA A 359 -20.17 -2.59 -8.84
C ALA A 359 -20.00 -3.97 -8.16
N MET A 360 -19.43 -4.00 -6.96
CA MET A 360 -19.05 -5.24 -6.25
C MET A 360 -20.22 -5.93 -5.56
N VAL A 361 -21.14 -5.16 -4.95
CA VAL A 361 -22.20 -5.68 -4.08
C VAL A 361 -23.57 -5.60 -4.75
N LEU A 362 -23.84 -4.53 -5.50
CA LEU A 362 -25.12 -4.35 -6.19
C LEU A 362 -25.09 -4.83 -7.64
N HIS A 363 -23.93 -5.24 -8.15
CA HIS A 363 -23.72 -5.63 -9.55
C HIS A 363 -24.21 -4.56 -10.55
N GLY A 364 -24.02 -3.27 -10.20
CA GLY A 364 -24.49 -2.12 -10.99
C GLY A 364 -25.94 -1.73 -10.75
N GLY A 365 -26.65 -2.40 -9.82
CA GLY A 365 -28.01 -2.07 -9.44
C GLY A 365 -28.15 -0.71 -8.75
N ALA A 366 -29.36 -0.16 -8.75
CA ALA A 366 -29.66 1.13 -8.13
C ALA A 366 -29.65 1.07 -6.60
N TRP A 367 -29.26 2.19 -5.97
CA TRP A 367 -29.24 2.38 -4.53
C TRP A 367 -30.64 2.41 -3.90
N ASN A 368 -30.70 2.03 -2.62
CA ASN A 368 -31.83 2.24 -1.73
C ASN A 368 -32.17 3.74 -1.66
N ALA A 369 -33.45 4.10 -1.75
CA ALA A 369 -33.88 5.50 -1.70
C ALA A 369 -33.70 6.14 -0.30
N ALA A 370 -33.49 5.33 0.73
CA ALA A 370 -33.27 5.79 2.11
C ALA A 370 -31.81 6.13 2.44
N VAL A 371 -30.90 6.10 1.46
CA VAL A 371 -29.49 6.47 1.70
C VAL A 371 -29.37 7.96 2.03
N HIS A 372 -28.53 8.24 3.03
CA HIS A 372 -28.09 9.59 3.37
C HIS A 372 -26.70 9.80 2.79
N GLU A 373 -26.62 10.59 1.71
CA GLU A 373 -25.34 11.00 1.14
C GLU A 373 -24.77 12.20 1.91
N GLY A 374 -23.48 12.13 2.26
CA GLY A 374 -22.73 13.22 2.88
C GLY A 374 -21.30 13.24 2.38
N SER A 375 -20.48 14.20 2.84
CA SER A 375 -19.03 14.08 2.62
C SER A 375 -18.49 12.81 3.30
N ILE A 376 -17.28 12.37 2.96
CA ILE A 376 -16.62 11.22 3.63
C ILE A 376 -16.57 11.46 5.14
N ASP A 377 -16.17 12.67 5.54
CA ASP A 377 -16.05 13.07 6.93
C ASP A 377 -17.42 13.10 7.64
N ASP A 378 -18.45 13.69 6.99
CA ASP A 378 -19.81 13.72 7.53
C ASP A 378 -20.41 12.32 7.69
N THR A 379 -20.12 11.43 6.73
CA THR A 379 -20.56 10.03 6.74
C THR A 379 -20.00 9.32 7.98
N ALA A 380 -18.70 9.42 8.23
CA ALA A 380 -18.06 8.80 9.40
C ALA A 380 -18.63 9.36 10.73
N HIS A 381 -18.80 10.67 10.83
CA HIS A 381 -19.39 11.31 12.01
C HIS A 381 -20.89 11.03 12.19
N ALA A 382 -21.63 10.79 11.11
CA ALA A 382 -23.02 10.37 11.20
C ALA A 382 -23.13 8.95 11.79
N ILE A 383 -22.31 8.02 11.29
CA ILE A 383 -22.27 6.63 11.81
C ILE A 383 -21.87 6.61 13.30
N ALA A 384 -20.93 7.47 13.70
CA ALA A 384 -20.50 7.55 15.10
C ALA A 384 -21.54 8.13 16.06
N ARG A 385 -22.57 8.83 15.55
CA ARG A 385 -23.63 9.45 16.37
C ARG A 385 -24.92 8.65 16.43
N ASP A 386 -25.12 7.72 15.48
CA ASP A 386 -26.34 6.94 15.37
C ASP A 386 -26.06 5.44 15.58
N PRO A 387 -26.49 4.85 16.72
CA PRO A 387 -26.38 3.42 16.97
C PRO A 387 -27.00 2.54 15.87
N GLY A 388 -28.03 3.02 15.17
CA GLY A 388 -28.70 2.32 14.08
C GLY A 388 -28.00 2.41 12.71
N ALA A 389 -26.89 3.13 12.62
CA ALA A 389 -26.23 3.42 11.35
C ALA A 389 -25.37 2.28 10.79
N ILE A 390 -25.34 2.20 9.46
CA ILE A 390 -24.38 1.45 8.67
C ILE A 390 -23.83 2.35 7.55
N GLY A 391 -22.55 2.19 7.24
CA GLY A 391 -21.92 2.79 6.07
C GLY A 391 -20.71 2.01 5.61
N PHE A 392 -19.97 2.57 4.65
CA PHE A 392 -18.81 1.92 4.05
C PHE A 392 -17.82 2.94 3.50
N GLY A 393 -16.58 2.49 3.28
CA GLY A 393 -15.51 3.30 2.71
C GLY A 393 -14.17 2.57 2.75
N GLY A 394 -13.09 3.25 2.40
CA GLY A 394 -11.73 2.81 2.77
C GLY A 394 -11.59 2.74 4.29
N LEU A 395 -10.69 1.90 4.82
CA LEU A 395 -10.51 1.84 6.28
C LEU A 395 -10.04 3.21 6.84
N GLU A 396 -9.20 3.88 6.06
CA GLU A 396 -8.66 5.21 6.29
C GLU A 396 -9.71 6.34 6.27
N GLU A 397 -10.91 6.06 5.77
CA GLU A 397 -12.04 7.00 5.72
C GLU A 397 -12.90 6.95 6.98
N GLY A 398 -12.65 5.98 7.88
CA GLY A 398 -13.28 5.93 9.20
C GLY A 398 -12.67 6.93 10.19
N ILE A 399 -13.34 7.14 11.32
CA ILE A 399 -12.80 7.88 12.46
C ILE A 399 -12.50 6.93 13.63
N PRO A 400 -11.56 7.28 14.54
CA PRO A 400 -11.28 6.48 15.72
C PRO A 400 -12.55 6.17 16.51
N GLY A 401 -12.75 4.89 16.85
CA GLY A 401 -13.89 4.43 17.63
C GLY A 401 -15.04 3.84 16.81
N LEU A 402 -15.07 4.01 15.48
CA LEU A 402 -16.00 3.25 14.65
C LEU A 402 -15.68 1.75 14.67
N LYS A 403 -16.74 0.92 14.65
CA LYS A 403 -16.62 -0.53 14.58
C LYS A 403 -16.71 -0.97 13.12
N THR A 404 -15.85 -1.91 12.72
CA THR A 404 -15.92 -2.58 11.42
C THR A 404 -16.56 -3.96 11.54
N LEU A 405 -17.39 -4.32 10.58
CA LEU A 405 -17.96 -5.66 10.48
C LEU A 405 -17.04 -6.59 9.68
N ALA A 406 -16.90 -7.84 10.14
CA ALA A 406 -16.30 -8.89 9.32
C ALA A 406 -17.26 -9.29 8.19
N VAL A 407 -16.74 -9.64 7.01
CA VAL A 407 -17.56 -9.91 5.82
C VAL A 407 -17.37 -11.36 5.36
N ALA A 408 -18.47 -12.05 5.09
CA ALA A 408 -18.49 -13.37 4.47
C ALA A 408 -18.97 -13.30 3.02
N ARG A 409 -18.43 -14.13 2.11
CA ARG A 409 -18.87 -14.11 0.70
C ARG A 409 -20.29 -14.63 0.56
N ALA A 410 -20.62 -15.70 1.27
CA ALA A 410 -21.94 -16.32 1.27
C ALA A 410 -22.38 -16.74 2.68
N ALA A 411 -23.66 -17.09 2.82
CA ALA A 411 -24.18 -17.65 4.06
C ALA A 411 -23.51 -18.99 4.38
N GLY A 412 -23.12 -19.20 5.64
CA GLY A 412 -22.40 -20.39 6.09
C GLY A 412 -20.89 -20.38 5.83
N GLU A 413 -20.36 -19.38 5.12
CA GLU A 413 -18.92 -19.18 4.98
C GLU A 413 -18.34 -18.38 6.17
N PRO A 414 -17.02 -18.51 6.44
CA PRO A 414 -16.37 -17.75 7.50
C PRO A 414 -16.48 -16.23 7.27
N TYR A 415 -16.81 -15.50 8.34
CA TYR A 415 -16.66 -14.06 8.37
C TYR A 415 -15.18 -13.69 8.45
N VAL A 416 -14.74 -12.83 7.55
CA VAL A 416 -13.34 -12.40 7.46
C VAL A 416 -13.26 -10.93 7.85
N ALA A 417 -12.47 -10.62 8.89
CA ALA A 417 -12.23 -9.24 9.29
C ALA A 417 -11.37 -8.50 8.26
N LEU A 418 -11.62 -7.21 8.10
CA LEU A 418 -10.76 -6.35 7.30
C LEU A 418 -9.47 -6.04 8.08
N ASP A 419 -8.40 -6.70 7.71
CA ASP A 419 -7.05 -6.41 8.18
C ASP A 419 -6.04 -6.58 7.02
N ALA A 420 -4.81 -6.10 7.23
CA ALA A 420 -3.77 -6.17 6.21
C ALA A 420 -3.49 -7.62 5.75
N ARG A 421 -3.59 -8.63 6.62
CA ARG A 421 -3.31 -10.04 6.28
C ARG A 421 -4.41 -10.63 5.41
N ASN A 422 -5.67 -10.37 5.74
CA ASN A 422 -6.83 -10.87 5.00
C ASN A 422 -7.03 -10.16 3.67
N ALA A 423 -6.78 -8.84 3.63
CA ALA A 423 -6.71 -8.07 2.40
C ALA A 423 -5.57 -8.57 1.51
N ALA A 424 -4.38 -8.80 2.10
CA ALA A 424 -3.20 -9.30 1.38
C ALA A 424 -3.22 -10.79 1.04
N SER A 425 -4.14 -11.60 1.56
CA SER A 425 -4.34 -12.98 1.11
C SER A 425 -5.49 -13.15 0.11
N GLY A 426 -6.25 -12.10 -0.20
CA GLY A 426 -7.46 -12.17 -1.05
C GLY A 426 -8.66 -12.84 -0.38
N ARG A 427 -8.59 -13.09 0.94
CA ARG A 427 -9.67 -13.73 1.69
C ARG A 427 -10.80 -12.75 1.99
N TYR A 428 -10.47 -11.48 2.21
CA TYR A 428 -11.49 -10.47 2.51
C TYR A 428 -12.36 -10.16 1.27
N PRO A 429 -13.69 -10.32 1.33
CA PRO A 429 -14.56 -10.27 0.14
C PRO A 429 -14.60 -8.92 -0.59
N LEU A 430 -14.43 -7.80 0.14
CA LEU A 430 -14.46 -6.44 -0.43
C LEU A 430 -13.07 -5.92 -0.80
N THR A 431 -12.16 -6.83 -1.15
CA THR A 431 -10.84 -6.48 -1.70
C THR A 431 -10.98 -6.01 -3.14
N ARG A 432 -10.43 -4.84 -3.44
CA ARG A 432 -10.37 -4.27 -4.79
C ARG A 432 -9.09 -4.68 -5.51
N TYR A 433 -8.98 -4.37 -6.79
CA TYR A 433 -7.81 -4.69 -7.62
C TYR A 433 -7.28 -3.46 -8.36
N MET A 434 -6.02 -3.59 -8.78
CA MET A 434 -5.39 -2.73 -9.78
C MET A 434 -5.44 -3.44 -11.12
N TYR A 435 -5.68 -2.68 -12.18
CA TYR A 435 -5.95 -3.22 -13.51
C TYR A 435 -4.95 -2.70 -14.52
N ILE A 436 -4.65 -3.50 -15.53
CA ILE A 436 -4.15 -3.03 -16.82
C ILE A 436 -5.22 -3.36 -17.86
N ARG A 437 -5.69 -2.33 -18.58
CA ARG A 437 -6.66 -2.46 -19.66
C ARG A 437 -5.98 -2.31 -21.00
N LEU A 438 -6.40 -3.13 -21.98
CA LEU A 438 -5.72 -3.25 -23.26
C LEU A 438 -6.67 -3.23 -24.45
N ASN A 439 -6.21 -2.62 -25.53
CA ASN A 439 -6.82 -2.77 -26.85
C ASN A 439 -6.34 -4.07 -27.50
N GLN A 440 -7.24 -4.77 -28.18
CA GLN A 440 -6.90 -5.98 -28.94
C GLN A 440 -6.81 -5.70 -30.46
N PRO A 441 -5.96 -6.43 -31.21
CA PRO A 441 -5.05 -7.51 -30.76
C PRO A 441 -3.83 -6.99 -30.00
N LEU A 442 -3.22 -7.84 -29.16
CA LEU A 442 -2.02 -7.48 -28.38
C LEU A 442 -0.73 -7.68 -29.18
N ALA A 443 0.16 -6.68 -29.15
CA ALA A 443 1.51 -6.85 -29.66
C ALA A 443 2.30 -7.90 -28.84
N PRO A 444 3.18 -8.72 -29.45
CA PRO A 444 3.94 -9.73 -28.72
C PRO A 444 4.75 -9.21 -27.52
N PRO A 445 5.43 -8.04 -27.58
CA PRO A 445 6.12 -7.47 -26.42
C PRO A 445 5.17 -7.14 -25.25
N VAL A 446 3.98 -6.62 -25.55
CA VAL A 446 2.95 -6.32 -24.53
C VAL A 446 2.46 -7.60 -23.88
N LYS A 447 2.14 -8.64 -24.66
CA LYS A 447 1.71 -9.95 -24.12
C LYS A 447 2.81 -10.56 -23.23
N ALA A 448 4.07 -10.48 -23.64
CA ALA A 448 5.21 -10.96 -22.84
C ALA A 448 5.41 -10.15 -21.55
N PHE A 449 5.20 -8.83 -21.60
CA PHE A 449 5.29 -7.96 -20.42
C PHE A 449 4.19 -8.23 -19.40
N LEU A 450 2.95 -8.48 -19.83
CA LEU A 450 1.87 -8.90 -18.93
C LEU A 450 2.18 -10.25 -18.27
N ARG A 451 2.75 -11.21 -19.01
CA ARG A 451 3.21 -12.48 -18.43
C ARG A 451 4.32 -12.27 -17.40
N TYR A 452 5.22 -11.31 -17.62
CA TYR A 452 6.21 -10.92 -16.62
C TYR A 452 5.55 -10.31 -15.38
N ILE A 453 4.62 -9.37 -15.53
CA ILE A 453 3.89 -8.77 -14.41
C ILE A 453 3.18 -9.83 -13.55
N LEU A 454 2.57 -10.84 -14.19
CA LEU A 454 1.84 -11.92 -13.51
C LEU A 454 2.76 -13.05 -12.98
N SER A 455 4.07 -12.98 -13.24
CA SER A 455 5.04 -13.96 -12.73
C SER A 455 5.46 -13.67 -11.29
N ARG A 456 6.20 -14.59 -10.67
CA ARG A 456 6.86 -14.37 -9.37
C ARG A 456 7.70 -13.10 -9.38
N GLU A 457 8.52 -12.91 -10.41
CA GLU A 457 9.43 -11.77 -10.55
C GLU A 457 8.67 -10.46 -10.67
N GLY A 458 7.54 -10.45 -11.39
CA GLY A 458 6.66 -9.29 -11.48
C GLY A 458 5.87 -9.01 -10.20
N GLN A 459 5.49 -10.04 -9.45
CA GLN A 459 4.71 -9.86 -8.22
C GLN A 459 5.56 -9.47 -7.00
N GLU A 460 6.87 -9.77 -6.96
CA GLU A 460 7.76 -9.37 -5.87
C GLU A 460 7.78 -7.84 -5.61
N PRO A 461 7.99 -6.95 -6.61
CA PRO A 461 7.99 -5.50 -6.37
C PRO A 461 6.63 -4.95 -5.89
N VAL A 462 5.51 -5.66 -6.13
CA VAL A 462 4.18 -5.23 -5.68
C VAL A 462 4.13 -5.10 -4.16
N ARG A 463 4.86 -5.96 -3.43
CA ARG A 463 4.91 -6.02 -1.96
C ARG A 463 5.38 -4.72 -1.30
N TYR A 464 6.07 -3.87 -2.06
CA TYR A 464 6.65 -2.60 -1.59
C TYR A 464 5.93 -1.39 -2.20
N SER A 465 4.85 -1.58 -2.96
CA SER A 465 4.17 -0.52 -3.71
C SER A 465 2.92 0.06 -3.01
N ALA A 466 2.64 -0.39 -1.78
CA ALA A 466 1.39 -0.16 -1.03
C ALA A 466 0.15 -0.91 -1.59
N TYR A 467 0.37 -1.77 -2.59
CA TYR A 467 -0.59 -2.77 -3.08
C TYR A 467 -0.20 -4.17 -2.61
N PHE A 468 -1.05 -5.16 -2.89
CA PHE A 468 -0.80 -6.55 -2.54
C PHE A 468 -0.61 -7.44 -3.77
N PRO A 469 0.36 -8.37 -3.75
CA PRO A 469 0.57 -9.29 -4.87
C PRO A 469 -0.63 -10.22 -5.06
N LEU A 470 -0.86 -10.66 -6.28
CA LEU A 470 -1.85 -11.70 -6.59
C LEU A 470 -1.41 -13.05 -6.02
N THR A 471 -2.40 -13.91 -5.73
CA THR A 471 -2.17 -15.33 -5.49
C THR A 471 -1.82 -16.06 -6.79
N ALA A 472 -1.25 -17.26 -6.71
CA ALA A 472 -0.98 -18.09 -7.89
C ALA A 472 -2.26 -18.48 -8.64
N ALA A 473 -3.39 -18.62 -7.93
CA ALA A 473 -4.70 -18.86 -8.55
C ALA A 473 -5.15 -17.65 -9.38
N GLU A 474 -5.15 -16.45 -8.79
CA GLU A 474 -5.50 -15.21 -9.48
C GLU A 474 -4.57 -14.97 -10.69
N ALA A 475 -3.24 -15.12 -10.52
CA ALA A 475 -2.30 -14.94 -11.61
C ALA A 475 -2.56 -15.91 -12.78
N ARG A 476 -2.92 -17.18 -12.51
CA ARG A 476 -3.28 -18.15 -13.56
C ARG A 476 -4.57 -17.78 -14.28
N GLU A 477 -5.60 -17.31 -13.56
CA GLU A 477 -6.84 -16.81 -14.15
C GLU A 477 -6.54 -15.65 -15.12
N GLU A 478 -5.67 -14.72 -14.72
CA GLU A 478 -5.30 -13.57 -15.54
C GLU A 478 -4.40 -13.94 -16.73
N LEU A 479 -3.48 -14.88 -16.55
CA LEU A 479 -2.65 -15.41 -17.64
C LEU A 479 -3.50 -16.11 -18.71
N ALA A 480 -4.56 -16.82 -18.31
CA ALA A 480 -5.45 -17.51 -19.24
C ALA A 480 -6.19 -16.55 -20.19
N LYS A 481 -6.41 -15.29 -19.78
CA LYS A 481 -7.01 -14.25 -20.63
C LYS A 481 -6.09 -13.75 -21.74
N LEU A 482 -4.80 -14.07 -21.67
CA LEU A 482 -3.81 -13.67 -22.66
C LEU A 482 -3.69 -14.66 -23.80
N GLU A 483 -4.10 -15.92 -23.61
CA GLU A 483 -4.12 -16.96 -24.65
C GLU A 483 -5.34 -16.81 -25.57
#